data_AF-T0RS52-F1
#
_entry.id   AF-T0RS52-F1
#
_cell.length_a   1.000
_cell.length_b   1.000
_cell.length_c   1.000
_cell.angle_alpha   90.00
_cell.angle_beta   90.00
_cell.angle_gamma   90.00
#
_symmetry.space_group_name_H-M   'P 1'
#
loop_
_entity.id
_entity.type
_entity.pdbx_description
1 polymer ?
#
loop_
_entity_poly.entity_id
_entity_poly.type
_entity_poly.pdbx_seq_one_letter_code
_entity_poly.pdbx_strand_id
1 'polypeptide(L)'
;MCEFAVCVYFAETTRSSMTVRADYDVVVRGQLTADIEDDLAQVEMQAAQIKTQTATFVPHKSPTSQYKLVALLQTSNLVQRLISGIILGSSVTVYLVLGPRSAPVYLCAFVVSICNYEFAWLAERITHRFTTSYLDDCLGDVHSVGMCAIRPFDGVRRAVSPIACGYPRVAAGVLATLLATGATLFISYLAVDVLSYKDSHLGKADYLVLDLTLYVALTTWLTTFSALLTPSFHCMLNLFVQQFAYGLVTITQYFCLSYDNKCYVMLDTSKGRWLALLFIFGNRLPLLTRVSPAAAIESFVRILLDVIGFAYIVLLMQPIADLLMQVDGADRIALGFLAVVWGTDTGAYIMGHFLKHIKYKRLHPLAKHISPNKDIEGSLGGVALGVGAVLLVDALMELPTDLTPDIVQLQRIHRILFAVVGGLLSRYGDLFASLLKRLAGVKDTGTLIPGHGGLLDRVDALLFVGAVFALYHRGAFAPYYDKQIDASYVTSLVNSDDLWTRLTNAGIPYIKSP
;
A
#
# COMPACT_ATOMS: atom_id res chain seq x y z
N MET A 1 -41.23 14.04 -12.24
CA MET A 1 -41.65 12.63 -12.34
C MET A 1 -40.43 11.71 -12.48
N CYS A 2 -39.54 11.66 -11.48
CA CYS A 2 -38.49 10.64 -11.37
C CYS A 2 -37.94 10.51 -9.93
N GLU A 3 -38.76 10.78 -8.90
CA GLU A 3 -38.32 10.72 -7.49
C GLU A 3 -39.30 10.01 -6.54
N PHE A 4 -40.33 9.32 -7.04
CA PHE A 4 -41.31 8.65 -6.17
C PHE A 4 -41.42 7.13 -6.33
N ALA A 5 -40.58 6.49 -7.16
CA ALA A 5 -40.69 5.05 -7.45
C ALA A 5 -39.82 4.13 -6.57
N VAL A 6 -38.86 4.67 -5.80
CA VAL A 6 -37.93 3.84 -5.00
C VAL A 6 -38.42 3.61 -3.56
N CYS A 7 -39.34 4.44 -3.03
CA CYS A 7 -39.81 4.31 -1.64
C CYS A 7 -41.03 3.39 -1.45
N VAL A 8 -41.76 3.01 -2.51
CA VAL A 8 -43.00 2.21 -2.36
C VAL A 8 -42.73 0.70 -2.40
N TYR A 9 -41.65 0.24 -3.03
CA TYR A 9 -41.30 -1.20 -3.06
C TYR A 9 -40.69 -1.74 -1.75
N PHE A 10 -40.31 -0.84 -0.82
CA PHE A 10 -39.74 -1.22 0.49
C PHE A 10 -40.78 -1.41 1.61
N ALA A 11 -42.05 -1.01 1.38
CA ALA A 11 -43.09 -1.10 2.41
C ALA A 11 -43.85 -2.43 2.40
N GLU A 12 -44.02 -3.08 1.24
CA GLU A 12 -44.89 -4.27 1.12
C GLU A 12 -44.21 -5.62 1.41
N THR A 13 -42.87 -5.65 1.52
CA THR A 13 -42.08 -6.83 1.93
C THR A 13 -41.85 -6.93 3.46
N THR A 14 -42.47 -6.06 4.25
CA THR A 14 -42.33 -6.07 5.72
C THR A 14 -43.23 -7.07 6.45
N ARG A 15 -44.12 -7.81 5.76
CA ARG A 15 -44.99 -8.81 6.41
C ARG A 15 -44.53 -10.28 6.32
N SER A 16 -43.62 -10.63 5.42
CA SER A 16 -43.06 -12.00 5.34
C SER A 16 -41.61 -12.13 5.86
N SER A 17 -40.99 -11.02 6.27
CA SER A 17 -39.57 -10.95 6.66
C SER A 17 -39.28 -11.24 8.14
N MET A 18 -40.26 -11.65 8.95
CA MET A 18 -40.03 -11.93 10.38
C MET A 18 -39.37 -13.29 10.68
N THR A 19 -39.40 -14.26 9.77
CA THR A 19 -38.78 -15.58 9.98
C THR A 19 -37.37 -15.71 9.42
N VAL A 20 -37.00 -14.94 8.38
CA VAL A 20 -35.66 -14.99 7.76
C VAL A 20 -34.64 -14.08 8.48
N ARG A 21 -35.12 -13.09 9.23
CA ARG A 21 -34.26 -12.14 9.96
C ARG A 21 -33.59 -12.74 11.20
N ALA A 22 -34.09 -13.87 11.69
CA ALA A 22 -33.50 -14.56 12.85
C ALA A 22 -32.26 -15.40 12.48
N ASP A 23 -32.23 -16.01 11.29
CA ASP A 23 -31.10 -16.87 10.89
C ASP A 23 -29.91 -16.09 10.31
N TYR A 24 -30.14 -14.96 9.64
CA TYR A 24 -29.05 -14.09 9.18
C TYR A 24 -28.33 -13.38 10.33
N ASP A 25 -29.04 -12.97 11.39
CA ASP A 25 -28.43 -12.33 12.57
C ASP A 25 -27.58 -13.32 13.38
N VAL A 26 -27.86 -14.63 13.31
CA VAL A 26 -27.10 -15.68 14.00
C VAL A 26 -25.84 -16.06 13.23
N VAL A 27 -25.90 -16.13 11.90
CA VAL A 27 -24.72 -16.41 11.05
C VAL A 27 -23.73 -15.23 11.07
N VAL A 28 -24.22 -13.99 11.11
CA VAL A 28 -23.38 -12.78 11.20
C VAL A 28 -22.80 -12.59 12.61
N ARG A 29 -23.50 -13.00 13.68
CA ARG A 29 -22.95 -12.92 15.05
C ARG A 29 -21.95 -14.04 15.38
N GLY A 30 -22.04 -15.20 14.74
CA GLY A 30 -21.21 -16.37 15.05
C GLY A 30 -19.76 -16.33 14.55
N GLN A 31 -19.40 -15.41 13.64
CA GLN A 31 -18.04 -15.28 13.11
C GLN A 31 -17.24 -14.12 13.73
N LEU A 32 -17.78 -13.46 14.77
CA LEU A 32 -17.42 -12.08 15.11
C LEU A 32 -16.65 -11.87 16.43
N THR A 33 -16.12 -12.91 17.05
CA THR A 33 -15.37 -12.79 18.32
C THR A 33 -14.07 -13.58 18.29
N ALA A 34 -13.01 -12.94 17.80
CA ALA A 34 -11.70 -13.56 17.73
C ALA A 34 -10.62 -12.49 17.80
N ASP A 35 -9.96 -12.34 18.95
CA ASP A 35 -8.50 -12.23 18.93
C ASP A 35 -7.82 -12.88 20.15
N ILE A 36 -8.52 -13.64 21.01
CA ILE A 36 -7.84 -14.33 22.14
C ILE A 36 -8.25 -15.81 22.33
N GLU A 37 -9.38 -16.28 21.78
CA GLU A 37 -9.82 -17.70 21.92
C GLU A 37 -9.67 -18.54 20.62
N ASP A 38 -9.11 -17.92 19.57
CA ASP A 38 -9.19 -18.42 18.19
C ASP A 38 -8.23 -19.59 17.86
N ASP A 39 -7.26 -19.91 18.72
CA ASP A 39 -6.33 -21.03 18.45
C ASP A 39 -6.84 -22.39 18.98
N LEU A 40 -7.75 -22.42 19.97
CA LEU A 40 -8.31 -23.67 20.52
C LEU A 40 -9.73 -23.95 20.03
N ALA A 41 -10.60 -22.92 19.98
CA ALA A 41 -12.01 -23.10 19.60
C ALA A 41 -12.21 -23.32 18.09
N GLN A 42 -11.33 -22.80 17.23
CA GLN A 42 -11.37 -23.11 15.79
C GLN A 42 -10.99 -24.55 15.49
N VAL A 43 -10.05 -25.15 16.26
CA VAL A 43 -9.69 -26.56 16.11
C VAL A 43 -10.87 -27.45 16.51
N GLU A 44 -11.60 -27.08 17.58
CA GLU A 44 -12.77 -27.84 18.05
C GLU A 44 -14.02 -27.64 17.18
N MET A 45 -14.29 -26.43 16.66
CA MET A 45 -15.40 -26.20 15.72
C MET A 45 -15.13 -26.75 14.32
N GLN A 46 -13.89 -26.68 13.82
CA GLN A 46 -13.53 -27.35 12.56
C GLN A 46 -13.62 -28.88 12.71
N ALA A 47 -13.24 -29.45 13.84
CA ALA A 47 -13.45 -30.87 14.13
C ALA A 47 -14.94 -31.26 14.18
N ALA A 48 -15.84 -30.34 14.58
CA ALA A 48 -17.29 -30.55 14.56
C ALA A 48 -17.90 -30.44 13.16
N GLN A 49 -17.43 -29.51 12.31
CA GLN A 49 -17.88 -29.39 10.90
C GLN A 49 -17.35 -30.52 9.99
N ILE A 50 -16.21 -31.13 10.33
CA ILE A 50 -15.64 -32.28 9.62
C ILE A 50 -16.51 -33.54 9.73
N LYS A 51 -17.42 -33.62 10.71
CA LYS A 51 -18.34 -34.78 10.84
C LYS A 51 -19.52 -34.78 9.85
N THR A 52 -19.84 -33.65 9.22
CA THR A 52 -21.05 -33.52 8.37
C THR A 52 -20.77 -33.39 6.88
N GLN A 53 -19.52 -33.22 6.45
CA GLN A 53 -19.16 -33.22 5.02
C GLN A 53 -17.99 -34.16 4.77
N THR A 54 -18.27 -35.28 4.11
CA THR A 54 -17.29 -36.21 3.53
C THR A 54 -16.52 -35.52 2.40
N ALA A 55 -15.61 -34.62 2.77
CA ALA A 55 -14.50 -34.17 1.93
C ALA A 55 -13.23 -34.51 2.69
N THR A 56 -12.51 -35.53 2.22
CA THR A 56 -11.22 -35.96 2.79
C THR A 56 -10.19 -34.85 2.62
N PHE A 57 -10.11 -33.96 3.62
CA PHE A 57 -9.01 -33.04 3.78
C PHE A 57 -7.83 -33.84 4.31
N VAL A 58 -6.76 -33.99 3.53
CA VAL A 58 -5.48 -34.49 4.04
C VAL A 58 -4.92 -33.38 4.93
N PRO A 59 -4.86 -33.53 6.27
CA PRO A 59 -4.25 -32.51 7.10
C PRO A 59 -2.80 -32.39 6.69
N HIS A 60 -2.38 -31.18 6.32
CA HIS A 60 -0.98 -30.89 6.04
C HIS A 60 -0.22 -31.16 7.34
N LYS A 61 0.51 -32.26 7.37
CA LYS A 61 1.34 -32.66 8.52
C LYS A 61 2.32 -31.51 8.76
N SER A 62 2.17 -30.77 9.86
CA SER A 62 3.13 -29.76 10.27
C SER A 62 4.51 -30.45 10.30
N PRO A 63 5.57 -29.85 9.75
CA PRO A 63 6.89 -30.45 9.82
C PRO A 63 7.25 -30.61 11.30
N THR A 64 7.16 -31.84 11.81
CA THR A 64 7.63 -32.18 13.15
C THR A 64 9.14 -32.09 13.11
N SER A 65 9.67 -30.89 13.32
CA SER A 65 11.09 -30.71 13.56
C SER A 65 11.45 -31.45 14.84
N GLN A 66 12.48 -32.31 14.77
CA GLN A 66 13.02 -33.00 15.95
C GLN A 66 13.52 -32.03 17.03
N TYR A 67 13.76 -30.77 16.66
CA TYR A 67 14.27 -29.73 17.55
C TYR A 67 13.13 -28.89 18.13
N LYS A 68 12.89 -29.01 19.44
CA LYS A 68 11.86 -28.25 20.18
C LYS A 68 11.92 -26.74 19.92
N LEU A 69 13.12 -26.18 19.77
CA LEU A 69 13.32 -24.75 19.47
C LEU A 69 12.78 -24.37 18.09
N VAL A 70 13.09 -25.17 17.07
CA VAL A 70 12.62 -24.93 15.69
C VAL A 70 11.11 -25.12 15.61
N ALA A 71 10.57 -26.11 16.32
CA ALA A 71 9.13 -26.27 16.44
C ALA A 71 8.48 -25.02 17.08
N LEU A 72 8.99 -24.54 18.21
CA LEU A 72 8.49 -23.34 18.88
C LEU A 72 8.55 -22.08 18.00
N LEU A 73 9.64 -21.91 17.24
CA LEU A 73 9.78 -20.82 16.25
C LEU A 73 8.77 -20.94 15.10
N GLN A 74 8.42 -22.16 14.69
CA GLN A 74 7.49 -22.40 13.59
C GLN A 74 6.02 -22.39 14.02
N THR A 75 5.72 -22.68 15.29
CA THR A 75 4.33 -22.83 15.77
C THR A 75 3.83 -21.62 16.55
N SER A 76 4.70 -20.82 17.18
CA SER A 76 4.26 -19.68 17.99
C SER A 76 4.16 -18.40 17.16
N ASN A 77 2.92 -17.95 16.93
CA ASN A 77 2.63 -16.67 16.26
C ASN A 77 3.27 -15.46 16.96
N LEU A 78 3.28 -15.46 18.30
CA LEU A 78 3.90 -14.39 19.09
C LEU A 78 5.41 -14.31 18.84
N VAL A 79 6.09 -15.45 18.85
CA VAL A 79 7.54 -15.52 18.65
C VAL A 79 7.91 -15.10 17.23
N GLN A 80 7.15 -15.56 16.23
CA GLN A 80 7.34 -15.13 14.84
C GLN A 80 7.20 -13.62 14.70
N ARG A 81 6.17 -13.02 15.33
CA ARG A 81 5.98 -11.57 15.33
C ARG A 81 7.13 -10.83 15.99
N LEU A 82 7.60 -11.28 17.16
CA LEU A 82 8.72 -10.61 17.81
C LEU A 82 9.99 -10.66 16.96
N ILE A 83 10.33 -11.83 16.41
CA ILE A 83 11.56 -12.02 15.63
C ILE A 83 11.50 -11.24 14.32
N SER A 84 10.43 -11.39 13.55
CA SER A 84 10.34 -10.70 12.26
C SER A 84 10.20 -9.19 12.45
N GLY A 85 9.56 -8.73 13.53
CA GLY A 85 9.45 -7.30 13.86
C GLY A 85 10.81 -6.69 14.20
N ILE A 86 11.60 -7.36 15.05
CA ILE A 86 12.97 -6.91 15.41
C ILE A 86 13.86 -6.88 14.18
N ILE A 87 13.86 -7.95 13.36
CA ILE A 87 14.68 -8.03 12.16
C ILE A 87 14.26 -6.95 11.17
N LEU A 88 12.98 -6.88 10.81
CA LEU A 88 12.50 -5.93 9.81
C LEU A 88 12.71 -4.48 10.25
N GLY A 89 12.35 -4.15 11.49
CA GLY A 89 12.51 -2.79 12.03
C GLY A 89 13.97 -2.35 12.08
N SER A 90 14.86 -3.24 12.53
CA SER A 90 16.31 -2.96 12.57
C SER A 90 16.90 -2.85 11.17
N SER A 91 16.54 -3.75 10.24
CA SER A 91 17.03 -3.71 8.85
C SER A 91 16.60 -2.43 8.12
N VAL A 92 15.34 -2.01 8.28
CA VAL A 92 14.86 -0.74 7.70
C VAL A 92 15.59 0.45 8.31
N THR A 93 15.77 0.47 9.64
CA THR A 93 16.50 1.55 10.33
C THR A 93 17.95 1.63 9.85
N VAL A 94 18.66 0.51 9.79
CA VAL A 94 20.05 0.44 9.31
C VAL A 94 20.13 0.86 7.84
N TYR A 95 19.20 0.43 7.01
CA TYR A 95 19.16 0.81 5.59
C TYR A 95 18.92 2.32 5.40
N LEU A 96 18.08 2.95 6.22
CA LEU A 96 17.84 4.39 6.16
C LEU A 96 19.01 5.22 6.69
N VAL A 97 19.70 4.75 7.73
CA VAL A 97 20.81 5.48 8.37
C VAL A 97 22.13 5.31 7.62
N LEU A 98 22.45 4.10 7.15
CA LEU A 98 23.71 3.79 6.48
C LEU A 98 23.59 3.76 4.95
N GLY A 99 22.38 3.78 4.41
CA GLY A 99 22.14 3.75 2.98
C GLY A 99 22.48 5.06 2.27
N PRO A 100 22.43 5.07 0.93
CA PRO A 100 22.55 6.31 0.16
C PRO A 100 21.41 7.28 0.51
N ARG A 101 21.58 8.56 0.20
CA ARG A 101 20.51 9.58 0.40
C ARG A 101 19.19 9.21 -0.28
N SER A 102 19.27 8.47 -1.38
CA SER A 102 18.16 7.95 -2.15
C SER A 102 17.52 6.67 -1.56
N ALA A 103 18.08 6.08 -0.50
CA ALA A 103 17.57 4.85 0.16
C ALA A 103 16.06 4.86 0.43
N PRO A 104 15.45 5.93 1.00
CA PRO A 104 14.02 5.93 1.29
C PRO A 104 13.15 5.79 0.01
N VAL A 105 13.64 6.29 -1.12
CA VAL A 105 12.94 6.26 -2.40
C VAL A 105 12.86 4.84 -2.96
N TYR A 106 13.96 4.09 -2.90
CA TYR A 106 13.97 2.67 -3.27
C TYR A 106 12.99 1.89 -2.41
N LEU A 107 12.98 2.15 -1.09
CA LEU A 107 12.10 1.48 -0.16
C LEU A 107 10.62 1.76 -0.48
N CYS A 108 10.25 3.03 -0.70
CA CYS A 108 8.90 3.40 -1.10
C CYS A 108 8.49 2.73 -2.43
N ALA A 109 9.38 2.71 -3.44
CA ALA A 109 9.10 2.06 -4.72
C ALA A 109 8.91 0.54 -4.58
N PHE A 110 9.66 -0.12 -3.69
CA PHE A 110 9.50 -1.55 -3.41
C PHE A 110 8.18 -1.84 -2.73
N VAL A 111 7.82 -1.02 -1.74
CA VAL A 111 6.55 -1.14 -1.03
C VAL A 111 5.39 -1.00 -2.02
N VAL A 112 5.42 -0.02 -2.93
CA VAL A 112 4.37 0.17 -3.95
C VAL A 112 4.21 -1.08 -4.81
N SER A 113 5.31 -1.65 -5.31
CA SER A 113 5.29 -2.83 -6.18
C SER A 113 4.65 -4.06 -5.51
N ILE A 114 5.10 -4.38 -4.29
CA ILE A 114 4.59 -5.54 -3.53
C ILE A 114 3.16 -5.31 -3.05
N CYS A 115 2.83 -4.10 -2.59
CA CYS A 115 1.47 -3.78 -2.14
C CYS A 115 0.47 -3.83 -3.30
N ASN A 116 0.83 -3.35 -4.48
CA ASN A 116 -0.03 -3.45 -5.67
C ASN A 116 -0.28 -4.92 -6.05
N TYR A 117 0.72 -5.79 -5.88
CA TYR A 117 0.55 -7.23 -6.06
C TYR A 117 -0.42 -7.85 -5.05
N GLU A 118 -0.24 -7.58 -3.75
CA GLU A 118 -1.16 -8.08 -2.72
C GLU A 118 -2.57 -7.56 -2.90
N PHE A 119 -2.70 -6.28 -3.24
CA PHE A 119 -3.99 -5.64 -3.51
C PHE A 119 -4.66 -6.22 -4.75
N ALA A 120 -3.94 -6.57 -5.82
CA ALA A 120 -4.52 -7.22 -7.00
C ALA A 120 -5.20 -8.55 -6.64
N TRP A 121 -4.58 -9.35 -5.76
CA TRP A 121 -5.19 -10.58 -5.24
C TRP A 121 -6.38 -10.32 -4.31
N LEU A 122 -6.31 -9.25 -3.52
CA LEU A 122 -7.40 -8.81 -2.67
C LEU A 122 -8.61 -8.36 -3.49
N ALA A 123 -8.39 -7.56 -4.53
CA ALA A 123 -9.43 -7.05 -5.43
C ALA A 123 -10.12 -8.20 -6.21
N GLU A 124 -9.35 -9.20 -6.65
CA GLU A 124 -9.91 -10.38 -7.32
C GLU A 124 -10.89 -11.14 -6.40
N ARG A 125 -10.54 -11.30 -5.10
CA ARG A 125 -11.44 -11.93 -4.11
C ARG A 125 -12.72 -11.15 -3.89
N ILE A 126 -12.58 -9.83 -3.71
CA ILE A 126 -13.73 -8.95 -3.45
C ILE A 126 -14.67 -9.04 -4.64
N THR A 127 -14.14 -8.94 -5.86
CA THR A 127 -14.92 -9.06 -7.10
C THR A 127 -15.61 -10.41 -7.17
N HIS A 128 -14.89 -11.51 -6.94
CA HIS A 128 -15.47 -12.86 -7.00
C HIS A 128 -16.63 -13.01 -6.01
N ARG A 129 -16.44 -12.67 -4.73
CA ARG A 129 -17.48 -12.77 -3.69
C ARG A 129 -18.69 -11.89 -3.99
N PHE A 130 -18.45 -10.68 -4.48
CA PHE A 130 -19.52 -9.75 -4.84
C PHE A 130 -20.35 -10.32 -5.99
N THR A 131 -19.69 -10.76 -7.06
CA THR A 131 -20.37 -11.32 -8.24
C THR A 131 -21.12 -12.61 -7.91
N THR A 132 -20.57 -13.50 -7.07
CA THR A 132 -21.29 -14.73 -6.67
C THR A 132 -22.53 -14.43 -5.82
N SER A 133 -22.40 -13.56 -4.81
CA SER A 133 -23.56 -13.18 -3.97
C SER A 133 -24.66 -12.54 -4.81
N TYR A 134 -24.29 -11.66 -5.74
CA TYR A 134 -25.25 -10.98 -6.62
C TYR A 134 -25.95 -11.97 -7.56
N LEU A 135 -25.22 -12.93 -8.13
CA LEU A 135 -25.79 -13.95 -9.01
C LEU A 135 -26.78 -14.85 -8.24
N ASP A 136 -26.45 -15.25 -7.01
CA ASP A 136 -27.35 -16.05 -6.17
C ASP A 136 -28.65 -15.28 -5.83
N ASP A 137 -28.54 -14.01 -5.45
CA ASP A 137 -29.70 -13.18 -5.07
C ASP A 137 -30.60 -12.81 -6.26
N CYS A 138 -30.03 -12.60 -7.45
CA CYS A 138 -30.78 -12.15 -8.63
C CYS A 138 -31.28 -13.29 -9.53
N LEU A 139 -30.67 -14.48 -9.49
CA LEU A 139 -31.01 -15.61 -10.36
C LEU A 139 -31.61 -16.80 -9.59
N GLY A 140 -31.84 -16.66 -8.28
CA GLY A 140 -32.40 -17.69 -7.41
C GLY A 140 -33.76 -18.28 -7.84
N ASP A 141 -34.48 -17.66 -8.78
CA ASP A 141 -35.75 -18.16 -9.33
C ASP A 141 -35.64 -18.88 -10.69
N VAL A 142 -34.46 -18.95 -11.31
CA VAL A 142 -34.31 -19.50 -12.67
C VAL A 142 -33.36 -20.70 -12.69
N HIS A 143 -33.85 -21.84 -12.18
CA HIS A 143 -33.23 -23.16 -12.33
C HIS A 143 -33.12 -23.67 -13.79
N SER A 144 -33.37 -22.84 -14.81
CA SER A 144 -33.51 -23.28 -16.21
C SER A 144 -32.71 -22.52 -17.26
N VAL A 145 -31.90 -21.50 -16.92
CA VAL A 145 -31.04 -20.82 -17.91
C VAL A 145 -29.60 -21.28 -17.72
N GLY A 146 -29.08 -21.95 -18.75
CA GLY A 146 -27.81 -22.65 -18.79
C GLY A 146 -26.68 -21.93 -18.06
N MET A 147 -26.01 -22.70 -17.21
CA MET A 147 -24.83 -22.36 -16.42
C MET A 147 -23.98 -21.25 -17.06
N CYS A 148 -24.14 -20.03 -16.58
CA CYS A 148 -23.00 -19.13 -16.53
C CYS A 148 -22.07 -19.77 -15.51
N ALA A 149 -21.09 -20.55 -15.98
CA ALA A 149 -20.19 -21.31 -15.13
C ALA A 149 -19.37 -20.33 -14.27
N ILE A 150 -19.89 -20.00 -13.09
CA ILE A 150 -19.14 -19.32 -12.04
C ILE A 150 -17.91 -20.20 -11.81
N ARG A 151 -16.72 -19.71 -12.18
CA ARG A 151 -15.49 -20.44 -11.89
C ARG A 151 -15.45 -20.66 -10.38
N PRO A 152 -15.36 -21.92 -9.90
CA PRO A 152 -15.25 -22.17 -8.48
C PRO A 152 -14.03 -21.42 -7.96
N PHE A 153 -14.25 -20.59 -6.94
CA PHE A 153 -13.14 -19.97 -6.23
C PHE A 153 -12.37 -21.09 -5.57
N ASP A 154 -11.15 -21.29 -6.00
CA ASP A 154 -10.25 -22.29 -5.43
C ASP A 154 -9.93 -21.83 -3.99
N GLY A 155 -10.73 -22.25 -3.01
CA GLY A 155 -10.68 -21.82 -1.61
C GLY A 155 -9.35 -22.13 -0.91
N VAL A 156 -8.49 -22.92 -1.55
CA VAL A 156 -7.10 -23.18 -1.16
C VAL A 156 -6.20 -21.94 -1.41
N ARG A 157 -6.56 -21.11 -2.38
CA ARG A 157 -5.90 -19.83 -2.63
C ARG A 157 -6.49 -18.85 -1.62
N ARG A 158 -5.92 -18.74 -0.42
CA ARG A 158 -5.97 -17.48 0.37
C ARG A 158 -5.22 -16.39 -0.40
N ALA A 159 -5.15 -15.16 0.10
CA ALA A 159 -4.09 -14.25 -0.34
C ALA A 159 -2.78 -14.84 0.21
N VAL A 160 -2.40 -16.02 -0.28
CA VAL A 160 -1.25 -16.78 0.17
C VAL A 160 -0.20 -16.41 -0.86
N SER A 161 0.85 -15.76 -0.41
CA SER A 161 2.13 -16.03 -1.03
C SER A 161 2.50 -17.48 -0.70
N PRO A 162 2.42 -18.39 -1.68
CA PRO A 162 3.58 -19.20 -1.95
C PRO A 162 3.59 -19.29 -3.47
N ILE A 163 4.03 -18.21 -4.08
CA ILE A 163 4.23 -18.02 -5.51
C ILE A 163 3.47 -19.00 -6.44
N ALA A 164 2.26 -18.56 -6.80
CA ALA A 164 1.34 -18.90 -7.87
C ALA A 164 1.47 -20.27 -8.60
N CYS A 165 0.43 -21.10 -8.45
CA CYS A 165 0.11 -22.20 -9.36
C CYS A 165 -0.04 -21.71 -10.81
N GLY A 166 0.84 -22.18 -11.70
CA GLY A 166 0.65 -22.10 -13.15
C GLY A 166 1.87 -21.60 -13.94
N TYR A 167 2.74 -20.81 -13.33
CA TYR A 167 3.98 -20.31 -13.93
C TYR A 167 5.17 -20.71 -13.05
N PRO A 168 6.24 -21.34 -13.58
CA PRO A 168 7.43 -21.58 -12.77
C PRO A 168 8.00 -20.22 -12.33
N ARG A 169 8.08 -19.98 -11.02
CA ARG A 169 8.73 -18.82 -10.36
C ARG A 169 10.01 -18.37 -11.06
N VAL A 170 10.78 -19.37 -11.48
CA VAL A 170 12.05 -19.23 -12.16
C VAL A 170 11.86 -18.51 -13.50
N ALA A 171 10.83 -18.82 -14.28
CA ALA A 171 10.54 -18.10 -15.52
C ALA A 171 10.13 -16.64 -15.26
N ALA A 172 9.34 -16.37 -14.22
CA ALA A 172 9.02 -15.00 -13.83
C ALA A 172 10.28 -14.23 -13.41
N GLY A 173 11.16 -14.86 -12.63
CA GLY A 173 12.46 -14.29 -12.25
C GLY A 173 13.38 -14.05 -13.44
N VAL A 174 13.49 -15.00 -14.37
CA VAL A 174 14.30 -14.86 -15.59
C VAL A 174 13.77 -13.72 -16.46
N LEU A 175 12.46 -13.67 -16.70
CA LEU A 175 11.84 -12.60 -17.50
C LEU A 175 11.99 -11.23 -16.83
N ALA A 176 11.83 -11.16 -15.50
CA ALA A 176 12.09 -9.97 -14.72
C ALA A 176 13.55 -9.51 -14.84
N THR A 177 14.51 -10.42 -14.79
CA THR A 177 15.93 -10.10 -14.99
C THR A 177 16.21 -9.60 -16.41
N LEU A 178 15.63 -10.22 -17.44
CA LEU A 178 15.80 -9.79 -18.83
C LEU A 178 15.24 -8.37 -19.06
N LEU A 179 14.01 -8.11 -18.61
CA LEU A 179 13.37 -6.81 -18.75
C LEU A 179 14.07 -5.73 -17.91
N ALA A 180 14.46 -6.04 -16.69
CA ALA A 180 15.24 -5.13 -15.84
C ALA A 180 16.58 -4.79 -16.49
N THR A 181 17.30 -5.79 -17.03
CA THR A 181 18.58 -5.58 -17.73
C THR A 181 18.38 -4.69 -18.96
N GLY A 182 17.33 -4.95 -19.77
CA GLY A 182 16.99 -4.11 -20.92
C GLY A 182 16.69 -2.67 -20.54
N ALA A 183 15.87 -2.43 -19.50
CA ALA A 183 15.57 -1.10 -19.00
C ALA A 183 16.82 -0.39 -18.45
N THR A 184 17.69 -1.13 -17.75
CA THR A 184 18.96 -0.63 -17.22
C THR A 184 19.90 -0.18 -18.34
N LEU A 185 20.05 -0.98 -19.40
CA LEU A 185 20.85 -0.65 -20.57
C LEU A 185 20.28 0.57 -21.30
N PHE A 186 18.96 0.65 -21.46
CA PHE A 186 18.30 1.79 -22.10
C PHE A 186 18.51 3.09 -21.33
N ILE A 187 18.35 3.08 -20.01
CA ILE A 187 18.59 4.27 -19.18
C ILE A 187 20.07 4.63 -19.13
N SER A 188 20.98 3.64 -19.07
CA SER A 188 22.42 3.90 -19.14
C SER A 188 22.80 4.53 -20.48
N TYR A 189 22.22 4.06 -21.59
CA TYR A 189 22.42 4.64 -22.92
C TYR A 189 21.91 6.08 -22.99
N LEU A 190 20.67 6.34 -22.53
CA LEU A 190 20.13 7.70 -22.47
C LEU A 190 20.96 8.62 -21.56
N ALA A 191 21.44 8.12 -20.43
CA ALA A 191 22.26 8.87 -19.50
C ALA A 191 23.62 9.24 -20.11
N VAL A 192 24.25 8.33 -20.85
CA VAL A 192 25.48 8.61 -21.60
C VAL A 192 25.21 9.69 -22.66
N ASP A 193 24.15 9.58 -23.45
CA ASP A 193 23.83 10.60 -24.47
C ASP A 193 23.54 11.99 -23.85
N VAL A 194 22.81 12.02 -22.73
CA VAL A 194 22.46 13.26 -22.01
C VAL A 194 23.68 13.88 -21.32
N LEU A 195 24.64 13.07 -20.85
CA LEU A 195 25.81 13.54 -20.12
C LEU A 195 27.04 13.77 -21.00
N SER A 196 27.20 13.05 -22.11
CA SER A 196 28.19 13.35 -23.15
C SER A 196 27.93 14.71 -23.81
N TYR A 197 26.69 15.22 -23.76
CA TYR A 197 26.39 16.62 -24.10
C TYR A 197 26.96 17.64 -23.08
N LYS A 198 27.27 17.21 -21.85
CA LYS A 198 27.55 18.06 -20.69
C LYS A 198 29.01 18.03 -20.22
N ASP A 199 29.88 17.28 -20.90
CA ASP A 199 31.28 17.02 -20.50
C ASP A 199 32.23 18.20 -20.73
N SER A 200 31.88 19.37 -20.22
CA SER A 200 32.82 20.48 -20.06
C SER A 200 33.01 20.91 -18.60
N HIS A 201 32.06 20.71 -17.66
CA HIS A 201 32.12 21.44 -16.38
C HIS A 201 31.73 20.75 -15.04
N LEU A 202 31.37 19.46 -14.93
CA LEU A 202 31.03 18.88 -13.60
C LEU A 202 31.39 17.39 -13.41
N GLY A 203 32.41 17.10 -12.60
CA GLY A 203 32.80 15.75 -12.14
C GLY A 203 31.89 15.09 -11.09
N LYS A 204 30.60 15.46 -11.04
CA LYS A 204 29.57 14.88 -10.13
C LYS A 204 28.46 14.12 -10.88
N ALA A 205 28.52 14.04 -12.20
CA ALA A 205 27.48 13.41 -13.01
C ALA A 205 27.38 11.88 -12.80
N ASP A 206 28.50 11.22 -12.49
CA ASP A 206 28.58 9.75 -12.45
C ASP A 206 27.71 9.12 -11.35
N TYR A 207 27.61 9.76 -10.18
CA TYR A 207 26.80 9.25 -9.05
C TYR A 207 25.30 9.32 -9.32
N LEU A 208 24.83 10.37 -10.00
CA LEU A 208 23.43 10.53 -10.35
C LEU A 208 22.97 9.43 -11.34
N VAL A 209 23.81 9.12 -12.34
CA VAL A 209 23.52 8.05 -13.30
C VAL A 209 23.47 6.72 -12.60
N LEU A 210 24.46 6.43 -11.75
CA LEU A 210 24.53 5.17 -11.03
C LEU A 210 23.29 4.96 -10.17
N ASP A 211 22.89 5.96 -9.38
CA ASP A 211 21.69 5.90 -8.54
C ASP A 211 20.41 5.70 -9.35
N LEU A 212 20.22 6.47 -10.43
CA LEU A 212 19.06 6.35 -11.31
C LEU A 212 19.02 4.97 -11.99
N THR A 213 20.18 4.47 -12.41
CA THR A 213 20.33 3.16 -13.05
C THR A 213 19.98 2.04 -12.09
N LEU A 214 20.47 2.10 -10.85
CA LEU A 214 20.11 1.16 -9.79
C LEU A 214 18.61 1.23 -9.46
N TYR A 215 18.04 2.43 -9.45
CA TYR A 215 16.62 2.63 -9.17
C TYR A 215 15.76 1.95 -10.23
N VAL A 216 16.05 2.21 -11.50
CA VAL A 216 15.31 1.60 -12.62
C VAL A 216 15.53 0.09 -12.64
N ALA A 217 16.75 -0.39 -12.44
CA ALA A 217 17.06 -1.83 -12.42
C ALA A 217 16.22 -2.57 -11.37
N LEU A 218 16.29 -2.11 -10.10
CA LEU A 218 15.64 -2.78 -8.99
C LEU A 218 14.12 -2.69 -9.04
N THR A 219 13.58 -1.51 -9.37
CA THR A 219 12.12 -1.30 -9.46
C THR A 219 11.53 -2.03 -10.65
N THR A 220 12.19 -2.05 -11.80
CA THR A 220 11.73 -2.81 -12.98
C THR A 220 11.74 -4.30 -12.70
N TRP A 221 12.79 -4.81 -12.03
CA TRP A 221 12.87 -6.21 -11.66
C TRP A 221 11.73 -6.61 -10.75
N LEU A 222 11.56 -5.90 -9.63
CA LEU A 222 10.55 -6.23 -8.63
C LEU A 222 9.12 -6.10 -9.19
N THR A 223 8.88 -5.08 -10.01
CA THR A 223 7.59 -4.83 -10.64
C THR A 223 7.25 -5.89 -11.67
N THR A 224 8.22 -6.26 -12.52
CA THR A 224 8.02 -7.35 -13.47
C THR A 224 7.75 -8.67 -12.74
N PHE A 225 8.55 -8.97 -11.72
CA PHE A 225 8.38 -10.19 -10.93
C PHE A 225 6.99 -10.22 -10.28
N SER A 226 6.58 -9.12 -9.65
CA SER A 226 5.28 -9.00 -8.98
C SER A 226 4.12 -9.05 -9.98
N ALA A 227 4.23 -8.37 -11.13
CA ALA A 227 3.21 -8.33 -12.18
C ALA A 227 2.94 -9.73 -12.74
N LEU A 228 3.99 -10.51 -13.01
CA LEU A 228 3.86 -11.87 -13.56
C LEU A 228 3.21 -12.87 -12.59
N LEU A 229 3.11 -12.52 -11.31
CA LEU A 229 2.48 -13.34 -10.28
C LEU A 229 1.01 -12.94 -9.99
N THR A 230 0.51 -11.90 -10.64
CA THR A 230 -0.88 -11.42 -10.48
C THR A 230 -1.91 -12.41 -11.05
N PRO A 231 -3.18 -12.37 -10.59
CA PRO A 231 -4.17 -13.38 -10.97
C PRO A 231 -4.64 -13.31 -12.44
N SER A 232 -4.49 -12.16 -13.10
CA SER A 232 -4.95 -11.97 -14.48
C SER A 232 -4.03 -11.03 -15.25
N PHE A 233 -4.04 -11.14 -16.58
CA PHE A 233 -3.28 -10.26 -17.48
C PHE A 233 -3.65 -8.78 -17.29
N HIS A 234 -4.93 -8.47 -17.03
CA HIS A 234 -5.35 -7.10 -16.75
C HIS A 234 -4.76 -6.56 -15.45
N CYS A 235 -4.66 -7.39 -14.40
CA CYS A 235 -4.00 -7.00 -13.14
C CYS A 235 -2.50 -6.78 -13.36
N MET A 236 -1.85 -7.61 -14.19
CA MET A 236 -0.44 -7.44 -14.57
C MET A 236 -0.21 -6.08 -15.24
N LEU A 237 -1.04 -5.72 -16.22
CA LEU A 237 -0.95 -4.43 -16.90
C LEU A 237 -1.18 -3.25 -15.95
N ASN A 238 -2.19 -3.34 -15.08
CA ASN A 238 -2.46 -2.30 -14.09
C ASN A 238 -1.27 -2.12 -13.15
N LEU A 239 -0.63 -3.19 -12.69
CA LEU A 239 0.55 -3.09 -11.82
C LEU A 239 1.69 -2.33 -12.52
N PHE A 240 1.98 -2.63 -13.79
CA PHE A 240 2.98 -1.87 -14.57
C PHE A 240 2.61 -0.40 -14.71
N VAL A 241 1.34 -0.09 -15.02
CA VAL A 241 0.86 1.28 -15.19
C VAL A 241 0.94 2.07 -13.89
N GLN A 242 0.54 1.47 -12.77
CA GLN A 242 0.59 2.06 -11.44
C GLN A 242 2.05 2.31 -11.00
N GLN A 243 2.95 1.35 -11.23
CA GLN A 243 4.37 1.54 -10.95
C GLN A 243 4.98 2.61 -11.85
N PHE A 244 4.63 2.64 -13.14
CA PHE A 244 5.13 3.64 -14.07
C PHE A 244 4.70 5.05 -13.67
N ALA A 245 3.42 5.23 -13.31
CA ALA A 245 2.90 6.50 -12.82
C ALA A 245 3.61 6.99 -11.54
N TYR A 246 3.87 6.06 -10.60
CA TYR A 246 4.68 6.34 -9.41
C TYR A 246 6.13 6.71 -9.80
N GLY A 247 6.75 5.90 -10.66
CA GLY A 247 8.15 6.04 -11.05
C GLY A 247 8.45 7.29 -11.87
N LEU A 248 7.51 7.77 -12.68
CA LEU A 248 7.66 9.03 -13.44
C LEU A 248 7.99 10.21 -12.52
N VAL A 249 7.31 10.27 -11.36
CA VAL A 249 7.53 11.35 -10.39
C VAL A 249 8.91 11.22 -9.79
N THR A 250 9.27 10.03 -9.35
CA THR A 250 10.58 9.76 -8.78
C THR A 250 11.71 10.09 -9.75
N ILE A 251 11.58 9.69 -11.02
CA ILE A 251 12.54 10.00 -12.08
C ILE A 251 12.64 11.51 -12.30
N THR A 252 11.51 12.23 -12.30
CA THR A 252 11.51 13.71 -12.38
C THR A 252 12.35 14.32 -11.26
N GLN A 253 12.28 13.79 -10.05
CA GLN A 253 13.05 14.31 -8.93
C GLN A 253 14.55 14.02 -9.01
N TYR A 254 14.95 12.88 -9.58
CA TYR A 254 16.36 12.64 -9.93
C TYR A 254 16.90 13.70 -10.91
N PHE A 255 16.07 14.12 -11.88
CA PHE A 255 16.43 15.19 -12.81
C PHE A 255 16.29 16.61 -12.25
N CYS A 256 15.63 16.78 -11.09
CA CYS A 256 15.35 18.11 -10.52
C CYS A 256 16.06 18.48 -9.23
N LEU A 257 16.34 17.53 -8.33
CA LEU A 257 16.54 17.87 -6.91
C LEU A 257 17.72 17.14 -6.24
N SER A 258 18.14 15.98 -6.74
CA SER A 258 18.94 15.05 -5.91
C SER A 258 20.39 15.52 -5.58
N TYR A 259 21.00 16.41 -6.37
CA TYR A 259 22.43 16.76 -6.17
C TYR A 259 22.85 18.24 -6.35
N ASP A 260 22.07 19.08 -7.04
CA ASP A 260 22.46 20.48 -7.31
C ASP A 260 21.27 21.46 -7.25
N ASN A 261 20.11 21.04 -6.72
CA ASN A 261 18.89 21.86 -6.64
C ASN A 261 18.44 22.53 -7.97
N LYS A 262 18.94 22.02 -9.10
CA LYS A 262 18.64 22.50 -10.45
C LYS A 262 17.82 21.46 -11.17
N CYS A 263 16.74 21.91 -11.82
CA CYS A 263 15.98 21.04 -12.69
C CYS A 263 16.40 21.10 -14.15
N TYR A 264 16.78 19.93 -14.65
CA TYR A 264 17.26 19.72 -16.01
C TYR A 264 16.14 19.27 -16.94
N VAL A 265 15.14 18.53 -16.43
CA VAL A 265 13.98 18.05 -17.20
C VAL A 265 12.74 18.07 -16.32
N MET A 266 11.76 18.89 -16.69
CA MET A 266 10.44 18.91 -16.07
C MET A 266 9.50 17.96 -16.82
N LEU A 267 9.20 16.82 -16.22
CA LEU A 267 8.13 15.95 -16.69
C LEU A 267 6.83 16.35 -15.97
N ASP A 268 5.78 16.55 -16.74
CA ASP A 268 4.45 16.80 -16.19
C ASP A 268 3.87 15.51 -15.60
N THR A 269 4.10 15.32 -14.30
CA THR A 269 3.64 14.14 -13.55
C THR A 269 2.11 14.06 -13.45
N SER A 270 1.41 15.18 -13.59
CA SER A 270 -0.06 15.20 -13.53
C SER A 270 -0.66 14.45 -14.72
N LYS A 271 -0.12 14.68 -15.92
CA LYS A 271 -0.51 13.97 -17.15
C LYS A 271 -0.25 12.48 -17.04
N GLY A 272 0.86 12.07 -16.41
CA GLY A 272 1.17 10.66 -16.16
C GLY A 272 0.12 9.96 -15.30
N ARG A 273 -0.36 10.61 -14.23
CA ARG A 273 -1.41 10.06 -13.36
C ARG A 273 -2.76 9.94 -14.08
N TRP A 274 -3.15 10.96 -14.85
CA TRP A 274 -4.38 10.92 -15.63
C TRP A 274 -4.33 9.85 -16.72
N LEU A 275 -3.19 9.71 -17.41
CA LEU A 275 -2.98 8.65 -18.39
C LEU A 275 -3.07 7.26 -17.75
N ALA A 276 -2.54 7.09 -16.55
CA ALA A 276 -2.65 5.84 -15.79
C ALA A 276 -4.11 5.50 -15.46
N LEU A 277 -4.90 6.47 -15.00
CA LEU A 277 -6.34 6.27 -14.75
C LEU A 277 -7.12 5.93 -16.03
N LEU A 278 -6.83 6.62 -17.13
CA LEU A 278 -7.45 6.32 -18.43
C LEU A 278 -7.09 4.92 -18.92
N PHE A 279 -5.85 4.49 -18.72
CA PHE A 279 -5.42 3.14 -19.05
C PHE A 279 -6.10 2.09 -18.18
N ILE A 280 -6.15 2.30 -16.86
CA ILE A 280 -6.85 1.38 -15.92
C ILE A 280 -8.31 1.22 -16.33
N PHE A 281 -8.98 2.33 -16.65
CA PHE A 281 -10.37 2.34 -17.12
C PHE A 281 -10.51 1.59 -18.45
N GLY A 282 -9.70 1.93 -19.44
CA GLY A 282 -9.74 1.32 -20.78
C GLY A 282 -9.41 -0.17 -20.79
N ASN A 283 -8.46 -0.61 -19.96
CA ASN A 283 -8.05 -2.01 -19.81
C ASN A 283 -9.16 -2.93 -19.26
N ARG A 284 -10.15 -2.36 -18.55
CA ARG A 284 -11.28 -3.10 -17.96
C ARG A 284 -12.60 -2.92 -18.71
N LEU A 285 -12.63 -2.02 -19.68
CA LEU A 285 -13.82 -1.75 -20.47
C LEU A 285 -14.03 -2.88 -21.50
N PRO A 286 -15.20 -3.54 -21.53
CA PRO A 286 -15.49 -4.55 -22.54
C PRO A 286 -15.71 -3.89 -23.90
N LEU A 287 -14.64 -3.69 -24.68
CA LEU A 287 -14.65 -2.88 -25.90
C LEU A 287 -15.40 -3.49 -27.11
N LEU A 288 -15.81 -4.77 -27.07
CA LEU A 288 -16.14 -5.51 -28.32
C LEU A 288 -17.42 -6.38 -28.35
N THR A 289 -18.32 -6.39 -27.36
CA THR A 289 -19.53 -7.25 -27.44
C THR A 289 -20.78 -6.68 -26.78
N ARG A 290 -21.97 -7.22 -27.11
CA ARG A 290 -23.21 -7.05 -26.32
C ARG A 290 -22.92 -7.54 -24.89
N VAL A 291 -22.67 -6.61 -23.98
CA VAL A 291 -22.26 -6.90 -22.61
C VAL A 291 -23.48 -7.44 -21.85
N SER A 292 -23.34 -8.63 -21.25
CA SER A 292 -24.34 -9.12 -20.32
C SER A 292 -24.38 -8.22 -19.08
N PRO A 293 -25.53 -8.02 -18.41
CA PRO A 293 -25.60 -7.21 -17.19
C PRO A 293 -24.58 -7.65 -16.12
N ALA A 294 -24.33 -8.95 -16.00
CA ALA A 294 -23.33 -9.51 -15.09
C ALA A 294 -21.89 -9.07 -15.43
N ALA A 295 -21.51 -9.09 -16.71
CA ALA A 295 -20.19 -8.65 -17.14
C ALA A 295 -19.99 -7.15 -16.94
N ALA A 296 -21.04 -6.33 -17.11
CA ALA A 296 -20.99 -4.90 -16.84
C ALA A 296 -20.76 -4.60 -15.35
N ILE A 297 -21.46 -5.30 -14.46
CA ILE A 297 -21.30 -5.18 -13.01
C ILE A 297 -19.90 -5.62 -12.58
N GLU A 298 -19.41 -6.76 -13.09
CA GLU A 298 -18.07 -7.24 -12.78
C GLU A 298 -16.99 -6.22 -13.22
N SER A 299 -17.07 -5.71 -14.45
CA SER A 299 -16.16 -4.67 -14.94
C SER A 299 -16.21 -3.41 -14.08
N PHE A 300 -17.40 -2.98 -13.66
CA PHE A 300 -17.56 -1.80 -12.80
C PHE A 300 -16.85 -1.99 -11.44
N VAL A 301 -17.08 -3.13 -10.78
CA VAL A 301 -16.45 -3.45 -9.49
C VAL A 301 -14.93 -3.54 -9.65
N ARG A 302 -14.43 -4.15 -10.73
CA ARG A 302 -12.99 -4.23 -11.03
C ARG A 302 -12.37 -2.84 -11.22
N ILE A 303 -12.98 -1.97 -12.02
CA ILE A 303 -12.52 -0.59 -12.23
C ILE A 303 -12.49 0.17 -10.90
N LEU A 304 -13.56 0.08 -10.12
CA LEU A 304 -13.64 0.76 -8.82
C LEU A 304 -12.52 0.30 -7.88
N LEU A 305 -12.28 -1.00 -7.78
CA LEU A 305 -11.21 -1.55 -6.95
C LEU A 305 -9.82 -1.17 -7.47
N ASP A 306 -9.58 -1.20 -8.79
CA ASP A 306 -8.31 -0.78 -9.38
C ASP A 306 -8.02 0.71 -9.11
N VAL A 307 -9.04 1.56 -9.18
CA VAL A 307 -8.94 3.01 -8.83
C VAL A 307 -8.68 3.19 -7.34
N ILE A 308 -9.36 2.44 -6.47
CA ILE A 308 -9.10 2.46 -5.02
C ILE A 308 -7.66 2.01 -4.75
N GLY A 309 -7.16 0.95 -5.41
CA GLY A 309 -5.79 0.47 -5.26
C GLY A 309 -4.77 1.52 -5.66
N PHE A 310 -4.97 2.17 -6.82
CA PHE A 310 -4.12 3.27 -7.26
C PHE A 310 -4.13 4.44 -6.28
N ALA A 311 -5.31 4.87 -5.81
CA ALA A 311 -5.42 5.96 -4.85
C ALA A 311 -4.81 5.61 -3.49
N TYR A 312 -5.03 4.39 -3.00
CA TYR A 312 -4.59 3.93 -1.70
C TYR A 312 -3.08 3.69 -1.64
N ILE A 313 -2.49 3.07 -2.66
CA ILE A 313 -1.08 2.67 -2.63
C ILE A 313 -0.22 3.74 -3.30
N VAL A 314 -0.50 4.07 -4.56
CA VAL A 314 0.35 4.98 -5.34
C VAL A 314 0.20 6.42 -4.86
N LEU A 315 -1.02 6.94 -4.76
CA LEU A 315 -1.23 8.36 -4.42
C LEU A 315 -0.90 8.68 -2.96
N LEU A 316 -1.02 7.71 -2.03
CA LEU A 316 -0.62 7.94 -0.64
C LEU A 316 0.89 7.76 -0.41
N MET A 317 1.55 6.85 -1.13
CA MET A 317 3.00 6.69 -1.01
C MET A 317 3.77 7.86 -1.64
N GLN A 318 3.24 8.44 -2.72
CA GLN A 318 3.98 9.43 -3.49
C GLN A 318 4.38 10.69 -2.71
N PRO A 319 3.49 11.37 -1.94
CA PRO A 319 3.88 12.54 -1.15
C PRO A 319 5.03 12.25 -0.17
N ILE A 320 5.10 11.02 0.36
CA ILE A 320 6.17 10.59 1.26
C ILE A 320 7.49 10.54 0.50
N ALA A 321 7.52 9.87 -0.65
CA ALA A 321 8.72 9.80 -1.48
C ALA A 321 9.18 11.20 -1.91
N ASP A 322 8.24 12.06 -2.28
CA ASP A 322 8.51 13.44 -2.68
C ASP A 322 9.12 14.26 -1.54
N LEU A 323 8.59 14.11 -0.33
CA LEU A 323 9.09 14.77 0.87
C LEU A 323 10.54 14.35 1.16
N LEU A 324 10.82 13.05 1.10
CA LEU A 324 12.12 12.48 1.48
C LEU A 324 13.23 12.79 0.47
N MET A 325 12.91 13.22 -0.75
CA MET A 325 13.90 13.72 -1.71
C MET A 325 14.12 15.24 -1.65
N GLN A 326 13.21 15.99 -1.03
CA GLN A 326 13.22 17.46 -0.99
C GLN A 326 13.76 18.03 0.32
N VAL A 327 14.26 17.22 1.24
CA VAL A 327 14.70 17.72 2.55
C VAL A 327 16.05 17.13 2.93
N ASP A 328 16.98 18.02 3.29
CA ASP A 328 18.22 17.64 3.95
C ASP A 328 17.90 17.07 5.34
N GLY A 329 18.29 15.81 5.59
CA GLY A 329 17.91 15.07 6.81
C GLY A 329 16.68 14.17 6.67
N ALA A 330 16.36 13.73 5.44
CA ALA A 330 15.28 12.81 5.14
C ALA A 330 15.28 11.52 5.98
N ASP A 331 16.45 11.03 6.36
CA ASP A 331 16.64 9.90 7.28
C ASP A 331 16.03 10.16 8.66
N ARG A 332 16.31 11.33 9.26
CA ARG A 332 15.74 11.73 10.57
C ARG A 332 14.23 11.87 10.50
N ILE A 333 13.75 12.48 9.41
CA ILE A 333 12.33 12.67 9.15
C ILE A 333 11.62 11.31 8.99
N ALA A 334 12.19 10.40 8.19
CA ALA A 334 11.67 9.05 8.00
C ALA A 334 11.63 8.26 9.31
N LEU A 335 12.68 8.36 10.14
CA LEU A 335 12.75 7.66 11.42
C LEU A 335 11.77 8.24 12.45
N GLY A 336 11.63 9.56 12.54
CA GLY A 336 10.62 10.19 13.40
C GLY A 336 9.20 9.79 13.01
N PHE A 337 8.93 9.74 11.71
CA PHE A 337 7.67 9.25 11.16
C PHE A 337 7.42 7.77 11.50
N LEU A 338 8.39 6.88 11.24
CA LEU A 338 8.29 5.45 11.56
C LEU A 338 8.11 5.22 13.07
N ALA A 339 8.79 6.00 13.91
CA ALA A 339 8.66 5.94 15.36
C ALA A 339 7.24 6.27 15.82
N VAL A 340 6.56 7.23 15.18
CA VAL A 340 5.14 7.52 15.47
C VAL A 340 4.24 6.34 15.10
N VAL A 341 4.40 5.78 13.89
CA VAL A 341 3.56 4.66 13.44
C VAL A 341 3.77 3.43 14.30
N TRP A 342 5.02 2.98 14.46
CA TRP A 342 5.36 1.79 15.24
C TRP A 342 5.10 1.99 16.73
N GLY A 343 5.36 3.19 17.26
CA GLY A 343 5.03 3.56 18.64
C GLY A 343 3.52 3.53 18.87
N THR A 344 2.74 4.03 17.92
CA THR A 344 1.27 4.01 18.03
C THR A 344 0.72 2.59 18.07
N ASP A 345 1.18 1.71 17.19
CA ASP A 345 0.76 0.30 17.16
C ASP A 345 1.18 -0.47 18.41
N THR A 346 2.41 -0.27 18.86
CA THR A 346 2.92 -0.88 20.09
C THR A 346 2.12 -0.38 21.30
N GLY A 347 1.89 0.93 21.40
CA GLY A 347 1.15 1.52 22.51
C GLY A 347 -0.29 1.07 22.59
N ALA A 348 -0.99 0.92 21.45
CA ALA A 348 -2.36 0.44 21.49
C ALA A 348 -2.46 -1.05 21.78
N TYR A 349 -1.51 -1.86 21.30
CA TYR A 349 -1.44 -3.26 21.68
C TYR A 349 -1.23 -3.42 23.19
N ILE A 350 -0.24 -2.70 23.76
CA ILE A 350 0.06 -2.74 25.19
C ILE A 350 -1.13 -2.25 26.02
N MET A 351 -1.66 -1.07 25.69
CA MET A 351 -2.78 -0.48 26.43
C MET A 351 -4.04 -1.33 26.31
N GLY A 352 -4.40 -1.77 25.10
CA GLY A 352 -5.57 -2.62 24.88
C GLY A 352 -5.45 -3.96 25.64
N HIS A 353 -4.28 -4.60 25.62
CA HIS A 353 -4.05 -5.84 26.37
C HIS A 353 -4.06 -5.60 27.88
N PHE A 354 -3.44 -4.53 28.35
CA PHE A 354 -3.42 -4.14 29.77
C PHE A 354 -4.84 -3.89 30.30
N LEU A 355 -5.64 -3.11 29.58
CA LEU A 355 -7.02 -2.80 29.95
C LEU A 355 -7.93 -4.04 29.96
N LYS A 356 -7.72 -4.96 29.01
CA LYS A 356 -8.38 -6.27 29.03
C LYS A 356 -7.96 -7.11 30.24
N HIS A 357 -6.66 -7.14 30.56
CA HIS A 357 -6.13 -7.92 31.68
C HIS A 357 -6.67 -7.44 33.04
N ILE A 358 -6.80 -6.13 33.24
CA ILE A 358 -7.41 -5.55 34.45
C ILE A 358 -8.95 -5.60 34.45
N LYS A 359 -9.56 -6.28 33.47
CA LYS A 359 -11.02 -6.41 33.30
C LYS A 359 -11.74 -5.07 33.29
N TYR A 360 -11.17 -4.09 32.58
CA TYR A 360 -11.78 -2.77 32.45
C TYR A 360 -13.17 -2.88 31.78
N LYS A 361 -14.21 -2.43 32.50
CA LYS A 361 -15.62 -2.64 32.13
C LYS A 361 -16.11 -1.82 30.92
N ARG A 362 -15.33 -0.87 30.41
CA ARG A 362 -15.76 0.08 29.36
C ARG A 362 -14.76 0.16 28.20
N LEU A 363 -14.49 -0.96 27.55
CA LEU A 363 -13.77 -0.93 26.26
C LEU A 363 -14.75 -0.50 25.17
N HIS A 364 -14.44 0.58 24.45
CA HIS A 364 -15.27 1.07 23.34
C HIS A 364 -14.64 0.69 22.00
N PRO A 365 -15.16 -0.32 21.28
CA PRO A 365 -14.60 -0.70 19.99
C PRO A 365 -14.79 0.40 18.95
N LEU A 366 -13.76 0.73 18.17
CA LEU A 366 -13.83 1.72 17.08
C LEU A 366 -14.79 1.26 15.98
N ALA A 367 -14.72 -0.01 15.60
CA ALA A 367 -15.52 -0.58 14.54
C ALA A 367 -15.79 -2.06 14.83
N LYS A 368 -16.82 -2.33 15.64
CA LYS A 368 -17.17 -3.68 16.11
C LYS A 368 -17.33 -4.70 14.96
N HIS A 369 -17.85 -4.27 13.82
CA HIS A 369 -18.08 -5.12 12.64
C HIS A 369 -16.83 -5.38 11.79
N ILE A 370 -15.77 -4.57 11.94
CA ILE A 370 -14.56 -4.63 11.09
C ILE A 370 -13.40 -5.20 11.90
N SER A 371 -13.18 -4.66 13.10
CA SER A 371 -12.11 -5.04 14.01
C SER A 371 -12.59 -4.90 15.47
N PRO A 372 -13.09 -5.99 16.09
CA PRO A 372 -13.67 -5.93 17.44
C PRO A 372 -12.63 -5.66 18.54
N ASN A 373 -11.35 -5.86 18.24
CA ASN A 373 -10.26 -5.70 19.19
C ASN A 373 -9.54 -4.35 19.13
N LYS A 374 -9.96 -3.47 18.21
CA LYS A 374 -9.49 -2.08 18.17
C LYS A 374 -10.45 -1.21 18.96
N ASP A 375 -9.98 -0.67 20.08
CA ASP A 375 -10.73 0.13 21.04
C ASP A 375 -10.17 1.57 21.18
N ILE A 376 -11.02 2.48 21.64
CA ILE A 376 -10.69 3.91 21.76
C ILE A 376 -9.62 4.09 22.83
N GLU A 377 -9.72 3.36 23.93
CA GLU A 377 -8.76 3.43 25.04
C GLU A 377 -7.38 2.92 24.62
N GLY A 378 -7.32 1.79 23.92
CA GLY A 378 -6.12 1.31 23.25
C GLY A 378 -5.56 2.36 22.30
N SER A 379 -6.41 2.99 21.47
CA SER A 379 -5.99 4.04 20.54
C SER A 379 -5.36 5.24 21.24
N LEU A 380 -5.90 5.68 22.39
CA LEU A 380 -5.34 6.75 23.21
C LEU A 380 -3.97 6.36 23.80
N GLY A 381 -3.82 5.12 24.28
CA GLY A 381 -2.53 4.60 24.72
C GLY A 381 -1.51 4.51 23.59
N GLY A 382 -1.96 4.18 22.38
CA GLY A 382 -1.18 4.24 21.15
C GLY A 382 -0.66 5.64 20.87
N VAL A 383 -1.54 6.63 20.81
CA VAL A 383 -1.15 8.04 20.60
C VAL A 383 -0.14 8.50 21.65
N ALA A 384 -0.37 8.19 22.92
CA ALA A 384 0.55 8.56 23.99
C ALA A 384 1.96 7.95 23.80
N LEU A 385 2.04 6.67 23.43
CA LEU A 385 3.33 6.02 23.18
C LEU A 385 3.98 6.51 21.88
N GLY A 386 3.20 6.83 20.84
CA GLY A 386 3.70 7.46 19.62
C GLY A 386 4.31 8.85 19.87
N VAL A 387 3.68 9.67 20.73
CA VAL A 387 4.24 10.95 21.19
C VAL A 387 5.53 10.71 21.97
N GLY A 388 5.55 9.74 22.89
CA GLY A 388 6.77 9.38 23.62
C GLY A 388 7.91 8.92 22.70
N ALA A 389 7.58 8.12 21.67
CA ALA A 389 8.54 7.60 20.71
C ALA A 389 9.18 8.71 19.85
N VAL A 390 8.39 9.67 19.34
CA VAL A 390 8.96 10.78 18.56
C VAL A 390 9.83 11.70 19.43
N LEU A 391 9.46 11.91 20.70
CA LEU A 391 10.26 12.69 21.64
C LEU A 391 11.56 11.97 22.02
N LEU A 392 11.54 10.63 22.09
CA LEU A 392 12.74 9.82 22.29
C LEU A 392 13.68 9.93 21.09
N VAL A 393 13.16 9.85 19.86
CA VAL A 393 13.96 10.05 18.64
C VAL A 393 14.58 11.46 18.63
N ASP A 394 13.81 12.49 18.98
CA ASP A 394 14.29 13.89 19.09
C ASP A 394 15.41 14.04 20.14
N ALA A 395 15.32 13.30 21.26
CA ALA A 395 16.34 13.33 22.31
C ALA A 395 17.62 12.58 21.94
N LEU A 396 17.52 11.50 21.17
CA LEU A 396 18.64 10.66 20.75
C LEU A 396 19.37 11.21 19.51
N MET A 397 18.63 11.89 18.62
CA MET A 397 19.17 12.48 17.41
C MET A 397 19.36 13.98 17.64
N GLU A 398 20.50 14.34 18.25
CA GLU A 398 20.87 15.72 18.60
C GLU A 398 20.44 16.75 17.53
N LEU A 399 19.72 17.77 17.98
CA LEU A 399 19.35 18.92 17.15
C LEU A 399 20.62 19.68 16.73
N PRO A 400 20.66 20.25 15.52
CA PRO A 400 21.72 21.19 15.15
C PRO A 400 21.84 22.28 16.24
N THR A 401 23.04 22.44 16.78
CA THR A 401 23.37 23.32 17.91
C THR A 401 23.16 24.81 17.66
N ASP A 402 22.86 25.18 16.41
CA ASP A 402 22.83 26.58 15.95
C ASP A 402 21.41 27.17 15.91
N LEU A 403 20.40 26.43 16.40
CA LEU A 403 19.00 26.89 16.45
C LEU A 403 18.70 27.67 17.73
N THR A 404 17.95 28.77 17.62
CA THR A 404 17.50 29.53 18.79
C THR A 404 16.50 28.71 19.62
N PRO A 405 16.44 28.94 20.95
CA PRO A 405 15.55 28.18 21.85
C PRO A 405 14.08 28.19 21.41
N ASP A 406 13.62 29.32 20.86
CA ASP A 406 12.25 29.52 20.42
C ASP A 406 11.90 28.65 19.20
N ILE A 407 12.84 28.51 18.25
CA ILE A 407 12.65 27.66 17.07
C ILE A 407 12.62 26.18 17.49
N VAL A 408 13.46 25.79 18.44
CA VAL A 408 13.47 24.42 18.98
C VAL A 408 12.14 24.08 19.66
N GLN A 409 11.59 25.00 20.46
CA GLN A 409 10.28 24.79 21.10
C GLN A 409 9.16 24.68 20.07
N LEU A 410 9.14 25.55 19.07
CA LEU A 410 8.13 25.51 18.01
C LEU A 410 8.18 24.18 17.26
N GLN A 411 9.37 23.73 16.86
CA GLN A 411 9.55 22.42 16.20
C GLN A 411 9.06 21.24 17.06
N ARG A 412 9.29 21.29 18.38
CA ARG A 412 8.79 20.26 19.30
C ARG A 412 7.27 20.22 19.34
N ILE A 413 6.60 21.38 19.33
CA ILE A 413 5.13 21.47 19.24
C ILE A 413 4.63 20.85 17.93
N HIS A 414 5.26 21.17 16.80
CA HIS A 414 4.92 20.57 15.50
C HIS A 414 5.08 19.04 15.52
N ARG A 415 6.14 18.51 16.14
CA ARG A 415 6.37 17.06 16.29
C ARG A 415 5.31 16.38 17.15
N ILE A 416 4.91 16.99 18.27
CA ILE A 416 3.84 16.46 19.14
C ILE A 416 2.51 16.48 18.40
N LEU A 417 2.18 17.59 17.74
CA LEU A 417 0.96 17.70 16.95
C LEU A 417 0.91 16.63 15.85
N PHE A 418 2.04 16.43 15.17
CA PHE A 418 2.20 15.37 14.19
C PHE A 418 1.97 13.98 14.81
N ALA A 419 2.58 13.66 15.95
CA ALA A 419 2.38 12.37 16.59
C ALA A 419 0.93 12.12 17.02
N VAL A 420 0.21 13.16 17.45
CA VAL A 420 -1.21 13.08 17.79
C VAL A 420 -2.06 12.81 16.56
N VAL A 421 -1.94 13.65 15.53
CA VAL A 421 -2.71 13.51 14.27
C VAL A 421 -2.35 12.21 13.56
N GLY A 422 -1.06 11.90 13.50
CA GLY A 422 -0.52 10.68 12.92
C GLY A 422 -1.00 9.44 13.66
N GLY A 423 -1.06 9.44 14.98
CA GLY A 423 -1.60 8.30 15.73
C GLY A 423 -3.08 8.04 15.44
N LEU A 424 -3.89 9.09 15.25
CA LEU A 424 -5.30 8.95 14.84
C LEU A 424 -5.45 8.40 13.42
N LEU A 425 -4.65 8.92 12.48
CA LEU A 425 -4.63 8.45 11.09
C LEU A 425 -4.09 7.03 10.96
N SER A 426 -3.13 6.66 11.80
CA SER A 426 -2.60 5.30 11.91
C SER A 426 -3.75 4.34 12.16
N ARG A 427 -4.64 4.65 13.12
CA ARG A 427 -5.83 3.86 13.43
C ARG A 427 -6.84 3.82 12.29
N TYR A 428 -6.99 4.93 11.57
CA TYR A 428 -7.87 4.97 10.39
C TYR A 428 -7.37 4.04 9.27
N GLY A 429 -6.09 4.13 8.90
CA GLY A 429 -5.50 3.28 7.86
C GLY A 429 -5.61 1.79 8.17
N ASP A 430 -5.33 1.46 9.43
CA ASP A 430 -5.53 0.15 10.04
C ASP A 430 -6.95 -0.41 9.85
N LEU A 431 -7.97 0.44 10.03
CA LEU A 431 -9.38 0.07 9.87
C LEU A 431 -9.77 -0.03 8.40
N PHE A 432 -9.25 0.86 7.55
CA PHE A 432 -9.47 0.82 6.12
C PHE A 432 -8.94 -0.48 5.50
N ALA A 433 -7.71 -0.88 5.81
CA ALA A 433 -7.17 -2.16 5.37
C ALA A 433 -7.96 -3.35 5.94
N SER A 434 -8.35 -3.27 7.23
CA SER A 434 -9.20 -4.31 7.83
C SER A 434 -10.54 -4.46 7.09
N LEU A 435 -11.17 -3.36 6.68
CA LEU A 435 -12.40 -3.40 5.89
C LEU A 435 -12.20 -4.14 4.56
N LEU A 436 -11.16 -3.80 3.80
CA LEU A 436 -10.86 -4.46 2.53
C LEU A 436 -10.64 -5.97 2.72
N LYS A 437 -9.98 -6.38 3.81
CA LYS A 437 -9.77 -7.79 4.14
C LYS A 437 -11.08 -8.51 4.46
N ARG A 438 -12.01 -7.89 5.17
CA ARG A 438 -13.35 -8.46 5.44
C ARG A 438 -14.19 -8.57 4.18
N LEU A 439 -14.13 -7.58 3.29
CA LEU A 439 -14.76 -7.67 1.96
C LEU A 439 -14.19 -8.84 1.15
N ALA A 440 -12.88 -9.07 1.23
CA ALA A 440 -12.21 -10.19 0.57
C ALA A 440 -12.37 -11.55 1.27
N GLY A 441 -12.92 -11.58 2.49
CA GLY A 441 -13.13 -12.81 3.26
C GLY A 441 -11.84 -13.39 3.84
N VAL A 442 -10.82 -12.56 4.06
CA VAL A 442 -9.51 -12.96 4.58
C VAL A 442 -9.16 -12.17 5.85
N LYS A 443 -8.19 -12.68 6.64
CA LYS A 443 -7.65 -11.99 7.82
C LYS A 443 -6.42 -11.14 7.48
N ASP A 444 -5.57 -11.65 6.59
CA ASP A 444 -4.29 -11.05 6.19
C ASP A 444 -4.24 -10.90 4.65
N THR A 445 -3.54 -9.88 4.15
CA THR A 445 -3.38 -9.62 2.71
C THR A 445 -2.37 -10.54 2.04
N GLY A 446 -1.52 -11.19 2.83
CA GLY A 446 -0.40 -11.99 2.36
C GLY A 446 0.16 -12.91 3.43
N THR A 447 1.19 -13.66 3.09
CA THR A 447 1.99 -14.49 4.02
C THR A 447 3.48 -14.21 3.85
N LEU A 448 3.82 -13.01 3.34
CA LEU A 448 5.19 -12.64 3.00
C LEU A 448 6.07 -12.50 4.25
N ILE A 449 5.51 -11.96 5.33
CA ILE A 449 6.21 -11.74 6.59
C ILE A 449 5.67 -12.74 7.62
N PRO A 450 6.48 -13.73 8.04
CA PRO A 450 6.07 -14.73 9.04
C PRO A 450 5.50 -14.08 10.29
N GLY A 451 4.34 -14.56 10.75
CA GLY A 451 3.61 -14.02 11.90
C GLY A 451 2.89 -12.67 11.68
N HIS A 452 3.20 -11.91 10.62
CA HIS A 452 2.69 -10.55 10.38
C HIS A 452 1.74 -10.40 9.19
N GLY A 453 1.68 -11.41 8.32
CA GLY A 453 0.81 -11.39 7.15
C GLY A 453 1.51 -10.81 5.91
N GLY A 454 0.80 -9.98 5.17
CA GLY A 454 1.33 -9.31 3.98
C GLY A 454 2.15 -8.07 4.29
N LEU A 455 2.84 -7.54 3.27
CA LEU A 455 3.48 -6.23 3.38
C LEU A 455 2.44 -5.12 3.51
N LEU A 456 1.30 -5.23 2.82
CA LEU A 456 0.22 -4.24 2.90
C LEU A 456 -0.36 -4.14 4.32
N ASP A 457 -0.40 -5.25 5.06
CA ASP A 457 -0.77 -5.28 6.49
C ASP A 457 0.24 -4.57 7.42
N ARG A 458 1.43 -4.23 6.93
CA ARG A 458 2.47 -3.51 7.70
C ARG A 458 2.57 -2.04 7.36
N VAL A 459 2.09 -1.64 6.18
CA VAL A 459 2.19 -0.26 5.69
C VAL A 459 0.83 0.41 5.57
N ASP A 460 -0.26 -0.25 5.95
CA ASP A 460 -1.62 0.29 5.89
C ASP A 460 -1.81 1.57 6.71
N ALA A 461 -1.35 1.55 7.95
CA ALA A 461 -1.27 2.75 8.77
C ALA A 461 -0.30 3.79 8.18
N LEU A 462 0.87 3.32 7.72
CA LEU A 462 1.96 4.14 7.19
C LEU A 462 1.50 5.02 6.01
N LEU A 463 0.74 4.46 5.08
CA LEU A 463 0.28 5.15 3.87
C LEU A 463 -0.53 6.42 4.21
N PHE A 464 -1.51 6.32 5.11
CA PHE A 464 -2.33 7.46 5.50
C PHE A 464 -1.56 8.49 6.33
N VAL A 465 -0.79 8.03 7.32
CA VAL A 465 -0.01 8.93 8.18
C VAL A 465 1.00 9.69 7.32
N GLY A 466 1.68 9.01 6.40
CA GLY A 466 2.76 9.59 5.63
C GLY A 466 2.27 10.59 4.59
N ALA A 467 1.14 10.31 3.93
CA ALA A 467 0.54 11.27 3.00
C ALA A 467 0.17 12.58 3.71
N VAL A 468 -0.49 12.51 4.87
CA VAL A 468 -0.85 13.70 5.64
C VAL A 468 0.38 14.40 6.21
N PHE A 469 1.37 13.63 6.66
CA PHE A 469 2.63 14.18 7.14
C PHE A 469 3.35 14.99 6.07
N ALA A 470 3.48 14.45 4.86
CA ALA A 470 4.12 15.13 3.75
C ALA A 470 3.40 16.44 3.40
N LEU A 471 2.06 16.42 3.34
CA LEU A 471 1.26 17.62 3.10
C LEU A 471 1.42 18.65 4.22
N TYR A 472 1.39 18.20 5.47
CA TYR A 472 1.58 19.06 6.63
C TYR A 472 2.96 19.70 6.64
N HIS A 473 4.02 18.91 6.43
CA HIS A 473 5.38 19.40 6.47
C HIS A 473 5.64 20.40 5.33
N ARG A 474 5.10 20.14 4.13
CA ARG A 474 5.15 21.08 3.02
C ARG A 474 4.41 22.39 3.31
N GLY A 475 3.25 22.33 3.96
CA GLY A 475 2.47 23.52 4.32
C GLY A 475 3.06 24.32 5.48
N ALA A 476 3.51 23.64 6.54
CA ALA A 476 4.01 24.26 7.77
C ALA A 476 5.45 24.79 7.64
N PHE A 477 6.27 24.16 6.80
CA PHE A 477 7.68 24.51 6.59
C PHE A 477 7.98 24.93 5.14
N ALA A 478 7.00 25.51 4.43
CA ALA A 478 7.11 25.93 3.03
C ALA A 478 8.41 26.70 2.70
N PRO A 479 8.88 27.68 3.52
CA PRO A 479 10.11 28.42 3.21
C PRO A 479 11.38 27.57 3.21
N TYR A 480 11.38 26.41 3.88
CA TYR A 480 12.50 25.46 3.86
C TYR A 480 12.59 24.71 2.53
N TYR A 481 11.44 24.51 1.87
CA TYR A 481 11.34 23.93 0.53
C TYR A 481 11.65 24.97 -0.56
N ASP A 482 11.18 26.20 -0.38
CA ASP A 482 11.40 27.29 -1.33
C ASP A 482 12.89 27.67 -1.43
N LYS A 483 13.69 27.47 -0.38
CA LYS A 483 15.16 27.65 -0.43
C LYS A 483 15.87 26.61 -1.31
N GLN A 484 15.27 25.45 -1.54
CA GLN A 484 15.82 24.45 -2.46
C GLN A 484 15.33 24.64 -3.90
N ILE A 485 14.23 25.37 -4.14
CA ILE A 485 13.87 25.86 -5.47
C ILE A 485 14.67 27.14 -5.70
N ASP A 486 15.85 27.02 -6.29
CA ASP A 486 16.76 28.15 -6.51
C ASP A 486 16.02 29.38 -7.09
N ALA A 487 16.30 30.59 -6.62
CA ALA A 487 15.74 31.81 -7.21
C ALA A 487 16.12 31.96 -8.69
N SER A 488 17.25 31.34 -9.09
CA SER A 488 17.65 31.16 -10.48
C SER A 488 16.70 30.27 -11.29
N TYR A 489 15.99 29.34 -10.64
CA TYR A 489 15.00 28.43 -11.24
C TYR A 489 13.69 29.15 -11.59
N VAL A 490 13.26 30.07 -10.72
CA VAL A 490 12.09 30.93 -11.02
C VAL A 490 12.42 31.89 -12.18
N THR A 491 13.65 32.40 -12.25
CA THR A 491 14.10 33.22 -13.38
C THR A 491 14.37 32.41 -14.66
N SER A 492 14.81 31.15 -14.57
CA SER A 492 15.00 30.28 -15.73
C SER A 492 13.69 29.74 -16.29
N LEU A 493 12.65 29.57 -15.48
CA LEU A 493 11.27 29.33 -15.93
C LEU A 493 10.71 30.52 -16.70
N VAL A 494 10.99 31.75 -16.25
CA VAL A 494 10.66 32.98 -17.00
C VAL A 494 11.46 33.09 -18.29
N ASN A 495 12.69 32.58 -18.32
CA ASN A 495 13.52 32.49 -19.53
C ASN A 495 13.33 31.19 -20.34
N SER A 496 12.39 30.31 -19.96
CA SER A 496 12.23 29.00 -20.60
C SER A 496 11.73 29.10 -22.05
N ASP A 497 11.28 30.26 -22.49
CA ASP A 497 11.09 30.62 -23.90
C ASP A 497 12.36 30.36 -24.76
N ASP A 498 13.56 30.42 -24.16
CA ASP A 498 14.84 30.20 -24.85
C ASP A 498 15.15 28.70 -25.09
N LEU A 499 14.77 27.81 -24.16
CA LEU A 499 14.91 26.35 -24.34
C LEU A 499 13.97 25.86 -25.44
N TRP A 500 12.76 26.41 -25.50
CA TRP A 500 11.78 26.08 -26.53
C TRP A 500 12.26 26.53 -27.90
N THR A 501 12.77 27.76 -28.02
CA THR A 501 13.34 28.29 -29.26
C THR A 501 14.48 27.40 -29.80
N ARG A 502 15.28 26.82 -28.91
CA ARG A 502 16.34 25.86 -29.25
C ARG A 502 15.81 24.50 -29.72
N LEU A 503 14.73 23.99 -29.12
CA LEU A 503 14.10 22.72 -29.51
C LEU A 503 13.33 22.82 -30.85
N THR A 504 12.68 23.97 -31.14
CA THR A 504 12.09 24.23 -32.46
C THR A 504 13.14 24.35 -33.54
N ASN A 505 14.29 24.98 -33.24
CA ASN A 505 15.43 25.05 -34.17
C ASN A 505 16.08 23.68 -34.42
N ALA A 506 15.89 22.71 -33.53
CA ALA A 506 16.32 21.31 -33.70
C ALA A 506 15.29 20.42 -34.43
N GLY A 507 14.18 20.98 -34.92
CA GLY A 507 13.21 20.28 -35.77
C GLY A 507 12.23 19.34 -35.03
N ILE A 508 12.12 19.46 -33.70
CA ILE A 508 11.21 18.64 -32.89
C ILE A 508 9.87 19.38 -32.76
N PRO A 509 8.77 18.89 -33.37
CA PRO A 509 7.52 19.64 -33.45
C PRO A 509 6.81 19.72 -32.09
N TYR A 510 6.34 20.93 -31.80
CA TYR A 510 5.61 21.30 -30.59
C TYR A 510 4.14 20.82 -30.67
N ILE A 511 3.75 19.91 -29.77
CA ILE A 511 2.32 19.59 -29.54
C ILE A 511 1.86 20.37 -28.33
N LYS A 512 1.23 21.51 -28.60
CA LYS A 512 0.54 22.35 -27.61
C LYS A 512 -0.62 21.54 -27.03
N SER A 513 -0.57 21.12 -25.76
CA SER A 513 -1.81 20.77 -25.06
C SER A 513 -2.44 22.06 -24.53
N PRO A 514 -3.77 22.23 -24.65
CA PRO A 514 -4.47 23.40 -24.14
C PRO A 514 -4.28 23.61 -22.64
#